data_AF-A0A4W5LIM5-F1
#
_entry.id   AF-A0A4W5LIM5-F1
#
_cell.length_a   1.000
_cell.length_b   1.000
_cell.length_c   1.000
_cell.angle_alpha   90.00
_cell.angle_beta   90.00
_cell.angle_gamma   90.00
#
_symmetry.space_group_name_H-M   'P 1'
#
loop_
_entity.id
_entity.type
_entity.pdbx_description
1 polymer ?
#
loop_
_entity_poly.entity_id
_entity_poly.type
_entity_poly.pdbx_seq_one_letter_code
_entity_poly.pdbx_strand_id
1 'polypeptide(L)'
;AHAVSVKLGEAAGISYSEIAARAYECGRTELAIKLLEFEPRSGEQVPLLLKMKRSQLALSKSIESGDTDLVYTVVTYLKNEMNRGDFFMTLRNQPVALSLYRQFCKHQEQDTLKDLFNQDDDHQELGNFYVKASYKEKKLEARLSLLQSAVDEYNKAKNEFAAKATEEEMKLLRFQRRLDEEKGEALLGLSLQETLHALLTSNFHKQAEQLYRDFRVPDKRVSELEL
;
A
#
# COMPACT_ATOMS: atom_id res chain seq x y z
N ALA A 1 9.20 20.57 37.33
CA ALA A 1 8.64 20.97 36.01
C ALA A 1 7.73 22.18 36.17
N HIS A 2 6.59 22.07 36.88
CA HIS A 2 5.63 23.17 37.02
C HIS A 2 6.22 24.48 37.59
N ALA A 3 7.04 24.43 38.65
CA ALA A 3 7.69 25.63 39.19
C ALA A 3 8.73 26.27 38.23
N VAL A 4 9.26 25.48 37.27
CA VAL A 4 10.19 25.95 36.24
C VAL A 4 9.40 26.54 35.07
N SER A 5 8.32 25.88 34.63
CA SER A 5 7.45 26.40 33.57
C SER A 5 6.75 27.69 33.98
N VAL A 6 6.31 27.83 35.24
CA VAL A 6 5.69 29.07 35.74
C VAL A 6 6.70 30.23 35.77
N LYS A 7 7.96 29.97 36.12
CA LYS A 7 9.01 30.99 36.16
C LYS A 7 9.55 31.37 34.77
N LEU A 8 9.46 30.48 33.79
CA LEU A 8 9.98 30.67 32.44
C LEU A 8 8.90 30.98 31.41
N GLY A 9 7.63 30.72 31.70
CA GLY A 9 6.49 30.91 30.79
C GLY A 9 6.23 32.37 30.41
N GLU A 10 6.77 33.33 31.15
CA GLU A 10 6.66 34.77 30.88
C GLU A 10 7.81 35.31 30.00
N ALA A 11 8.86 34.52 29.75
CA ALA A 11 10.01 34.95 28.96
C ALA A 11 9.92 34.42 27.51
N ALA A 12 9.70 35.34 26.57
CA ALA A 12 9.68 35.03 25.15
C ALA A 12 11.06 34.53 24.68
N GLY A 13 11.09 33.40 23.97
CA GLY A 13 12.30 32.86 23.32
C GLY A 13 12.99 31.69 24.04
N ILE A 14 12.42 31.15 25.12
CA ILE A 14 12.98 29.98 25.79
C ILE A 14 12.63 28.69 25.05
N SER A 15 13.66 27.93 24.67
CA SER A 15 13.50 26.58 24.10
C SER A 15 13.42 25.53 25.21
N TYR A 16 12.23 24.99 25.47
CA TYR A 16 12.06 23.92 26.45
C TYR A 16 12.78 22.64 26.02
N SER A 17 12.97 22.45 24.70
CA SER A 17 13.80 21.37 24.15
C SER A 17 15.25 21.42 24.66
N GLU A 18 15.87 22.59 24.72
CA GLU A 18 17.25 22.76 25.17
C GLU A 18 17.38 22.47 26.66
N ILE A 19 16.44 22.97 27.47
CA ILE A 19 16.40 22.73 28.91
C ILE A 19 16.18 21.24 29.19
N ALA A 20 15.26 20.60 28.46
CA ALA A 20 15.02 19.17 28.55
C ALA A 20 16.25 18.35 28.13
N ALA A 21 16.96 18.75 27.07
CA ALA A 21 18.19 18.11 26.62
C ALA A 21 19.28 18.17 27.70
N ARG A 22 19.48 19.33 28.34
CA ARG A 22 20.41 19.47 29.47
C ARG A 22 19.98 18.64 30.68
N ALA A 23 18.69 18.58 30.98
CA ALA A 23 18.19 17.72 32.06
C ALA A 23 18.48 16.23 31.77
N TYR A 24 18.34 15.80 30.51
CA TYR A 24 18.66 14.44 30.08
C TYR A 24 20.16 14.14 30.15
N GLU A 25 21.03 15.06 29.70
CA GLU A 25 22.50 14.94 29.82
C GLU A 25 22.96 14.80 31.27
N CYS A 26 22.27 15.46 32.20
CA CYS A 26 22.48 15.32 33.65
C CYS A 26 21.86 14.04 34.24
N GLY A 27 21.37 13.10 33.43
CA GLY A 27 20.76 11.83 33.86
C GLY A 27 19.33 11.93 34.42
N ARG A 28 18.66 13.08 34.28
CA ARG A 28 17.31 13.32 34.82
C ARG A 28 16.23 13.09 33.77
N THR A 29 16.12 11.86 33.28
CA THR A 29 15.20 11.49 32.18
C THR A 29 13.74 11.87 32.41
N GLU A 30 13.18 11.56 33.58
CA GLU A 30 11.77 11.88 33.88
C GLU A 30 11.52 13.38 33.97
N LEU A 31 12.51 14.16 34.42
CA LEU A 31 12.41 15.61 34.42
C LEU A 31 12.49 16.16 32.99
N ALA A 32 13.40 15.62 32.17
CA ALA A 32 13.54 16.00 30.76
C ALA A 32 12.22 15.80 30.00
N ILE A 33 11.56 14.66 30.17
CA ILE A 33 10.27 14.36 29.54
C ILE A 33 9.20 15.38 29.97
N LYS A 34 9.06 15.61 31.28
CA LYS A 34 8.09 16.58 31.81
C LYS A 34 8.37 18.02 31.38
N LEU A 35 9.63 18.39 31.16
CA LEU A 35 9.99 19.72 30.64
C LEU A 35 9.67 19.82 29.14
N LEU A 36 9.87 18.74 28.40
CA LEU A 36 9.63 18.68 26.97
C LEU A 36 8.14 18.74 26.60
N GLU A 37 7.23 18.39 27.51
CA GLU A 37 5.78 18.58 27.33
C GLU A 37 5.39 20.05 27.12
N PHE A 38 6.23 20.99 27.57
CA PHE A 38 6.02 22.43 27.41
C PHE A 38 6.62 22.99 26.11
N GLU A 39 7.31 22.18 25.31
CA GLU A 39 7.83 22.60 24.01
C GLU A 39 6.70 22.56 22.95
N PRO A 40 6.26 23.72 22.41
CA PRO A 40 5.17 23.75 21.42
C PRO A 40 5.58 23.21 20.04
N ARG A 41 6.89 23.18 19.72
CA ARG A 41 7.38 22.73 18.41
C ARG A 41 7.57 21.21 18.41
N SER A 42 6.66 20.49 17.78
CA SER A 42 6.75 19.03 17.64
C SER A 42 8.04 18.57 16.97
N GLY A 43 8.57 19.34 16.01
CA GLY A 43 9.84 19.08 15.33
C GLY A 43 11.07 19.12 16.25
N GLU A 44 11.00 19.80 17.39
CA GLU A 44 12.06 19.83 18.42
C GLU A 44 11.82 18.76 19.49
N GLN A 45 10.54 18.49 19.81
CA GLN A 45 10.12 17.52 20.80
C GLN A 45 10.41 16.08 20.35
N VAL A 46 10.00 15.71 19.13
CA VAL A 46 10.07 14.32 18.65
C VAL A 46 11.51 13.79 18.57
N PRO A 47 12.49 14.50 17.99
CA PRO A 47 13.88 14.02 17.95
C PRO A 47 14.48 13.79 19.34
N LEU A 48 14.15 14.66 20.31
CA LEU A 48 14.64 14.49 21.68
C LEU A 48 13.98 13.29 22.36
N LEU A 49 12.69 13.03 22.11
CA LEU A 49 12.01 11.81 22.59
C LEU A 49 12.67 10.54 22.04
N LEU A 50 13.04 10.53 20.76
CA LEU A 50 13.77 9.42 20.14
C LEU A 50 15.14 9.22 20.80
N LYS A 51 15.92 10.30 21.01
CA LYS A 51 17.21 10.26 21.73
C LYS A 51 17.07 9.68 23.14
N MET A 52 15.98 9.98 23.83
CA MET A 52 15.65 9.45 25.16
C MET A 52 15.07 8.02 25.14
N LYS A 53 15.05 7.34 23.98
CA LYS A 53 14.46 6.00 23.77
C LYS A 53 12.97 5.93 24.15
N ARG A 54 12.25 7.04 24.03
CA ARG A 54 10.79 7.12 24.25
C ARG A 54 10.02 6.98 22.94
N SER A 55 10.32 5.90 22.20
CA SER A 55 9.81 5.60 20.86
C SER A 55 8.29 5.69 20.70
N GLN A 56 7.53 5.09 21.61
CA GLN A 56 6.05 5.11 21.55
C GLN A 56 5.49 6.52 21.71
N LEU A 57 6.07 7.31 22.63
CA LEU A 57 5.67 8.70 22.87
C LEU A 57 6.09 9.61 21.70
N ALA A 58 7.27 9.36 21.11
CA ALA A 58 7.70 10.07 19.91
C ALA A 58 6.72 9.83 18.74
N LEU A 59 6.29 8.57 18.56
CA LEU A 59 5.31 8.23 17.53
C LEU A 59 3.97 8.91 17.77
N SER A 60 3.42 8.84 18.99
CA SER A 60 2.15 9.51 19.29
C SER A 60 2.24 11.03 19.10
N LYS A 61 3.33 11.66 19.54
CA LYS A 61 3.55 13.11 19.35
C LYS A 61 3.73 13.51 17.89
N SER A 62 4.39 12.68 17.08
CA SER A 62 4.46 12.92 15.64
C SER A 62 3.09 12.86 14.97
N ILE A 63 2.22 11.92 15.38
CA ILE A 63 0.85 11.81 14.86
C ILE A 63 0.00 13.02 15.30
N GLU A 64 0.06 13.39 16.58
CA GLU A 64 -0.65 14.56 17.13
C GLU A 64 -0.27 15.86 16.43
N SER A 65 0.97 15.97 15.91
CA SER A 65 1.43 17.15 15.19
C SER A 65 0.77 17.34 13.82
N GLY A 66 0.23 16.27 13.22
CA GLY A 66 -0.30 16.28 11.85
C GLY A 66 0.77 16.37 10.76
N ASP A 67 2.05 16.45 11.12
CA ASP A 67 3.18 16.51 10.19
C ASP A 67 3.54 15.09 9.70
N THR A 68 3.23 14.80 8.44
CA THR A 68 3.51 13.50 7.82
C THR A 68 5.00 13.20 7.74
N ASP A 69 5.84 14.21 7.52
CA ASP A 69 7.29 14.02 7.41
C ASP A 69 7.88 13.66 8.77
N LEU A 70 7.34 14.25 9.84
CA LEU A 70 7.73 13.90 11.21
C LEU A 70 7.30 12.47 11.57
N VAL A 71 6.09 12.04 11.15
CA VAL A 71 5.65 10.65 11.33
C VAL A 71 6.57 9.70 10.56
N TYR A 72 6.89 10.00 9.30
CA TYR A 72 7.82 9.18 8.52
C TYR A 72 9.20 9.09 9.18
N THR A 73 9.71 10.21 9.70
CA THR A 73 10.98 10.25 10.43
C THR A 73 10.98 9.28 11.61
N VAL A 74 9.92 9.28 12.42
CA VAL A 74 9.80 8.34 13.54
C VAL A 74 9.67 6.91 13.04
N VAL A 75 8.80 6.63 12.07
CA VAL A 75 8.58 5.27 11.55
C VAL A 75 9.88 4.68 10.97
N THR A 76 10.64 5.47 10.21
CA THR A 76 11.95 5.06 9.68
C THR A 76 12.96 4.79 10.80
N TYR A 77 12.99 5.64 11.83
CA TYR A 77 13.82 5.40 13.01
C TYR A 77 13.47 4.07 13.70
N LEU A 78 12.18 3.81 13.94
CA LEU A 78 11.72 2.57 14.58
C LEU A 78 12.08 1.33 13.76
N LYS A 79 11.95 1.42 12.42
CA LYS A 79 12.31 0.33 11.52
C LYS A 79 13.79 -0.06 11.62
N ASN A 80 14.67 0.91 11.85
CA ASN A 80 16.12 0.67 11.95
C ASN A 80 16.53 0.16 13.34
N GLU A 81 15.82 0.56 14.39
CA GLU A 81 16.16 0.22 15.78
C GLU A 81 15.49 -1.07 16.29
N MET A 82 14.38 -1.48 15.67
CA MET A 82 13.60 -2.64 16.08
C MET A 82 13.79 -3.81 15.11
N ASN A 83 13.63 -5.03 15.62
CA ASN A 83 13.42 -6.16 14.70
C ASN A 83 12.04 -6.02 14.01
N ARG A 84 11.87 -6.74 12.89
CA ARG A 84 10.67 -6.68 12.06
C ARG A 84 9.38 -6.95 12.84
N GLY A 85 9.39 -7.88 13.79
CA GLY A 85 8.21 -8.25 14.59
C GLY A 85 7.78 -7.12 15.53
N ASP A 86 8.72 -6.59 16.32
CA ASP A 86 8.44 -5.50 17.28
C ASP A 86 8.02 -4.21 16.57
N PHE A 87 8.62 -3.94 15.40
CA PHE A 87 8.25 -2.82 14.55
C PHE A 87 6.79 -2.90 14.11
N PHE A 88 6.36 -4.05 13.56
CA PHE A 88 4.97 -4.21 13.13
C PHE A 88 3.99 -4.22 14.30
N MET A 89 4.34 -4.81 15.44
CA MET A 89 3.51 -4.73 16.64
C MET A 89 3.32 -3.30 17.12
N THR A 90 4.38 -2.48 17.06
CA THR A 90 4.30 -1.05 17.37
C THR A 90 3.36 -0.32 16.41
N LEU A 91 3.51 -0.53 15.10
CA LEU A 91 2.65 0.11 14.10
C LEU A 91 1.19 -0.33 14.21
N ARG A 92 0.92 -1.59 14.51
CA ARG A 92 -0.45 -2.11 14.66
C ARG A 92 -1.22 -1.38 15.77
N ASN A 93 -0.53 -0.96 16.83
CA ASN A 93 -1.13 -0.20 17.92
C ASN A 93 -1.35 1.30 17.57
N GLN A 94 -0.89 1.75 16.40
CA GLN A 94 -1.00 3.13 15.92
C GLN A 94 -1.52 3.18 14.47
N PRO A 95 -2.85 3.09 14.26
CA PRO A 95 -3.44 2.94 12.92
C PRO A 95 -3.04 4.01 11.91
N VAL A 96 -2.81 5.25 12.36
CA VAL A 96 -2.38 6.38 11.50
C VAL A 96 -0.96 6.19 11.02
N ALA A 97 -0.05 5.73 11.88
CA ALA A 97 1.32 5.42 11.46
C ALA A 97 1.36 4.22 10.52
N LEU A 98 0.55 3.18 10.80
CA LEU A 98 0.44 2.02 9.92
C LEU A 98 -0.10 2.39 8.54
N SER A 99 -1.11 3.25 8.44
CA SER A 99 -1.66 3.68 7.14
C SER A 99 -0.64 4.47 6.33
N LEU A 100 0.10 5.40 6.96
CA LEU A 100 1.19 6.14 6.31
C LEU A 100 2.33 5.22 5.89
N TYR A 101 2.69 4.23 6.72
CA TYR A 101 3.71 3.24 6.38
C TYR A 101 3.28 2.36 5.20
N ARG A 102 2.01 1.91 5.16
CA ARG A 102 1.47 1.19 3.99
C ARG A 102 1.55 2.03 2.71
N GLN A 103 1.27 3.33 2.79
CA GLN A 103 1.40 4.23 1.65
C GLN A 103 2.86 4.33 1.18
N PHE A 104 3.82 4.42 2.10
CA PHE A 104 5.24 4.36 1.77
C PHE A 104 5.62 3.03 1.08
N CYS A 105 5.18 1.89 1.63
CA CYS A 105 5.46 0.58 1.06
C CYS A 105 4.85 0.39 -0.34
N LYS A 106 3.70 1.00 -0.65
CA LYS A 106 3.12 0.98 -2.01
C LYS A 106 4.07 1.52 -3.08
N HIS A 107 4.94 2.46 -2.74
CA HIS A 107 5.89 3.07 -3.68
C HIS A 107 7.28 2.43 -3.64
N GLN A 108 7.76 2.04 -2.47
CA GLN A 108 9.17 1.66 -2.28
C GLN A 108 9.38 0.16 -1.98
N GLU A 109 8.42 -0.50 -1.33
CA GLU A 109 8.65 -1.83 -0.72
C GLU A 109 7.44 -2.76 -0.90
N GLN A 110 7.26 -3.25 -2.14
CA GLN A 110 6.10 -4.08 -2.50
C GLN A 110 6.02 -5.40 -1.72
N ASP A 111 7.16 -6.05 -1.44
CA ASP A 111 7.17 -7.32 -0.69
C ASP A 111 6.77 -7.11 0.78
N THR A 112 7.23 -6.02 1.39
CA THR A 112 6.80 -5.66 2.75
C THR A 112 5.33 -5.32 2.80
N LEU A 113 4.79 -4.68 1.76
CA LEU A 113 3.36 -4.43 1.65
C LEU A 113 2.55 -5.74 1.58
N LYS A 114 3.04 -6.72 0.82
CA LYS A 114 2.42 -8.05 0.74
C LYS A 114 2.39 -8.73 2.11
N ASP A 115 3.50 -8.71 2.85
CA ASP A 115 3.57 -9.28 4.19
C ASP A 115 2.58 -8.62 5.16
N LEU A 116 2.43 -7.29 5.08
CA LEU A 116 1.44 -6.55 5.85
C LEU A 116 0.01 -7.02 5.54
N PHE A 117 -0.35 -7.16 4.26
CA PHE A 117 -1.68 -7.65 3.89
C PHE A 117 -1.93 -9.09 4.33
N ASN A 118 -0.92 -9.97 4.28
CA ASN A 118 -1.02 -11.32 4.82
C ASN A 118 -1.24 -11.32 6.33
N GLN A 119 -0.53 -10.47 7.08
CA GLN A 119 -0.66 -10.42 8.54
C GLN A 119 -2.04 -9.91 8.99
N ASP A 120 -2.63 -9.00 8.21
CA ASP A 120 -3.91 -8.38 8.52
C ASP A 120 -5.12 -9.15 7.93
N ASP A 121 -4.89 -10.30 7.30
CA ASP A 121 -5.88 -11.08 6.53
C ASP A 121 -6.64 -10.20 5.51
N ASP A 122 -5.95 -9.20 4.94
CA ASP A 122 -6.50 -8.29 3.93
C ASP A 122 -6.44 -8.95 2.54
N HIS A 123 -7.28 -9.98 2.38
CA HIS A 123 -7.39 -10.76 1.16
C HIS A 123 -7.79 -9.92 -0.06
N GLN A 124 -8.53 -8.82 0.15
CA GLN A 124 -8.90 -7.90 -0.91
C GLN A 124 -7.66 -7.22 -1.51
N GLU A 125 -6.79 -6.66 -0.65
CA GLU A 125 -5.56 -6.01 -1.11
C GLU A 125 -4.51 -7.00 -1.61
N LEU A 126 -4.47 -8.24 -1.08
CA LEU A 126 -3.65 -9.32 -1.64
C LEU A 126 -4.06 -9.69 -3.06
N GLY A 127 -5.37 -9.79 -3.33
CA GLY A 127 -5.88 -9.99 -4.69
C GLY A 127 -5.43 -8.86 -5.62
N ASN A 128 -5.59 -7.60 -5.19
CA ASN A 128 -5.14 -6.42 -5.93
C ASN A 128 -3.62 -6.44 -6.20
N PHE A 129 -2.83 -6.90 -5.23
CA PHE A 129 -1.38 -7.05 -5.36
C PHE A 129 -1.02 -8.07 -6.45
N TYR A 130 -1.62 -9.26 -6.41
CA TYR A 130 -1.35 -10.32 -7.38
C TYR A 130 -1.77 -9.92 -8.81
N VAL A 131 -2.91 -9.24 -8.97
CA VAL A 131 -3.32 -8.68 -10.27
C VAL A 131 -2.25 -7.72 -10.79
N LYS A 132 -1.81 -6.74 -9.99
CA LYS A 132 -0.77 -5.78 -10.41
C LYS A 132 0.56 -6.45 -10.74
N ALA A 133 0.96 -7.47 -9.96
CA ALA A 133 2.16 -8.23 -10.21
C ALA A 133 2.08 -8.98 -11.55
N SER A 134 0.90 -9.53 -11.90
CA SER A 134 0.68 -10.28 -13.13
C SER A 134 0.96 -9.46 -14.40
N TYR A 135 0.67 -8.16 -14.40
CA TYR A 135 0.94 -7.26 -15.53
C TYR A 135 2.42 -6.90 -15.69
N LYS A 136 3.27 -7.20 -14.70
CA LYS A 136 4.73 -7.05 -14.80
C LYS A 136 5.39 -8.29 -15.40
N GLU A 137 4.69 -9.42 -15.41
CA GLU A 137 5.21 -10.68 -15.95
C GLU A 137 5.19 -10.71 -17.48
N LYS A 138 6.29 -11.17 -18.07
CA LYS A 138 6.43 -11.33 -19.53
C LYS A 138 5.90 -12.67 -20.03
N LYS A 139 5.97 -13.71 -19.19
CA LYS A 139 5.55 -15.06 -19.55
C LYS A 139 4.08 -15.24 -19.20
N LEU A 140 3.30 -15.77 -20.14
CA LEU A 140 1.88 -15.95 -19.96
C LEU A 140 1.55 -16.90 -18.80
N GLU A 141 2.29 -17.99 -18.67
CA GLU A 141 2.07 -18.99 -17.62
C GLU A 141 2.29 -18.39 -16.22
N ALA A 142 3.33 -17.56 -16.08
CA ALA A 142 3.60 -16.85 -14.82
C ALA A 142 2.50 -15.82 -14.53
N ARG A 143 2.05 -15.06 -15.54
CA ARG A 143 0.93 -14.13 -15.42
C ARG A 143 -0.36 -14.84 -14.99
N LEU A 144 -0.71 -15.96 -15.62
CA LEU A 144 -1.88 -16.76 -15.27
C LEU A 144 -1.78 -17.35 -13.86
N SER A 145 -0.60 -17.79 -13.43
CA SER A 145 -0.39 -18.27 -12.06
C SER A 145 -0.67 -17.18 -11.03
N LEU A 146 -0.20 -15.95 -11.28
CA LEU A 146 -0.46 -14.82 -10.38
C LEU A 146 -1.94 -14.42 -10.38
N LEU A 147 -2.58 -14.40 -11.55
CA LEU A 147 -4.03 -14.15 -11.64
C LEU A 147 -4.83 -15.23 -10.89
N GLN A 148 -4.40 -16.49 -10.93
CA GLN A 148 -5.03 -17.55 -10.14
C GLN A 148 -4.89 -17.28 -8.64
N SER A 149 -3.70 -16.90 -8.16
CA SER A 149 -3.53 -16.49 -6.77
C SER A 149 -4.43 -15.29 -6.41
N ALA A 150 -4.63 -14.34 -7.33
CA ALA A 150 -5.56 -13.23 -7.11
C ALA A 150 -7.01 -13.71 -6.96
N VAL A 151 -7.46 -14.65 -7.80
CA VAL A 151 -8.80 -15.26 -7.69
C VAL A 151 -8.98 -15.93 -6.33
N ASP A 152 -8.00 -16.72 -5.89
CA ASP A 152 -8.06 -17.42 -4.60
C ASP A 152 -8.19 -16.42 -3.44
N GLU A 153 -7.45 -15.32 -3.47
CA GLU A 153 -7.55 -14.25 -2.46
C GLU A 153 -8.89 -13.49 -2.54
N TYR A 154 -9.38 -13.13 -3.74
CA TYR A 154 -10.69 -12.50 -3.86
C TYR A 154 -11.83 -13.39 -3.38
N ASN A 155 -11.72 -14.71 -3.57
CA ASN A 155 -12.68 -15.68 -3.02
C ASN A 155 -12.66 -15.69 -1.49
N LYS A 156 -11.48 -15.66 -0.86
CA LYS A 156 -11.35 -15.50 0.60
C LYS A 156 -11.93 -14.17 1.09
N ALA A 157 -11.74 -13.10 0.31
CA ALA A 157 -12.32 -11.78 0.56
C ALA A 157 -13.85 -11.70 0.30
N LYS A 158 -14.46 -12.75 -0.25
CA LYS A 158 -15.86 -12.78 -0.71
C LYS A 158 -16.18 -11.70 -1.75
N ASN A 159 -15.20 -11.32 -2.57
CA ASN A 159 -15.38 -10.38 -3.66
C ASN A 159 -15.62 -11.14 -4.98
N GLU A 160 -16.87 -11.57 -5.17
CA GLU A 160 -17.28 -12.35 -6.34
C GLU A 160 -17.04 -11.61 -7.66
N PHE A 161 -17.22 -10.28 -7.65
CA PHE A 161 -16.99 -9.46 -8.85
C PHE A 161 -15.52 -9.50 -9.27
N ALA A 162 -14.60 -9.22 -8.35
CA ALA A 162 -13.18 -9.19 -8.65
C ALA A 162 -12.65 -10.59 -9.03
N ALA A 163 -13.11 -11.64 -8.34
CA ALA A 163 -12.78 -13.02 -8.69
C ALA A 163 -13.23 -13.34 -10.12
N LYS A 164 -14.51 -13.09 -10.44
CA LYS A 164 -15.06 -13.36 -11.77
C LYS A 164 -14.40 -12.54 -12.88
N ALA A 165 -14.17 -11.25 -12.66
CA ALA A 165 -13.47 -10.40 -13.62
C ALA A 165 -12.05 -10.90 -13.90
N THR A 166 -11.35 -11.38 -12.86
CA THR A 166 -10.00 -11.95 -13.00
C THR A 166 -10.02 -13.29 -13.75
N GLU A 167 -11.03 -14.14 -13.49
CA GLU A 167 -11.22 -15.38 -14.26
C GLU A 167 -11.54 -15.12 -15.74
N GLU A 168 -12.36 -14.11 -16.02
CA GLU A 168 -12.68 -13.68 -17.40
C GLU A 168 -11.43 -13.17 -18.13
N GLU A 169 -10.58 -12.38 -17.46
CA GLU A 169 -9.27 -11.97 -17.99
C GLU A 169 -8.39 -13.20 -18.32
N MET A 170 -8.32 -14.18 -17.41
CA MET A 170 -7.56 -15.41 -17.66
C MET A 170 -8.11 -16.21 -18.86
N LYS A 171 -9.44 -16.25 -19.04
CA LYS A 171 -10.07 -16.89 -20.21
C LYS A 171 -9.71 -16.16 -21.50
N LEU A 172 -9.75 -14.82 -21.48
CA LEU A 172 -9.41 -14.00 -22.64
C LEU A 172 -7.95 -14.19 -23.04
N LEU A 173 -7.02 -14.13 -22.09
CA LEU A 173 -5.59 -14.33 -22.34
C LEU A 173 -5.29 -15.71 -22.95
N ARG A 174 -5.93 -16.78 -22.46
CA ARG A 174 -5.80 -18.13 -23.05
C ARG A 174 -6.37 -18.20 -24.46
N PHE A 175 -7.47 -17.50 -24.73
CA PHE A 175 -8.06 -17.43 -26.06
C PHE A 175 -7.14 -16.68 -27.03
N GLN A 176 -6.67 -15.49 -26.66
CA GLN A 176 -5.74 -14.68 -27.44
C GLN A 176 -4.47 -15.48 -27.76
N ARG A 177 -3.88 -16.14 -26.76
CA ARG A 177 -2.66 -16.94 -26.96
C ARG A 177 -2.82 -18.04 -28.01
N ARG A 178 -3.95 -18.78 -27.97
CA ARG A 178 -4.23 -19.83 -28.96
C ARG A 178 -4.35 -19.25 -30.36
N LEU A 179 -5.01 -18.10 -30.51
CA LEU A 179 -5.14 -17.46 -31.81
C LEU A 179 -3.82 -16.89 -32.33
N ASP A 180 -3.00 -16.28 -31.47
CA ASP A 180 -1.67 -15.82 -31.84
C ASP A 180 -0.82 -16.99 -32.37
N GLU A 181 -0.92 -18.17 -31.76
CA GLU A 181 -0.21 -19.38 -32.20
C GLU A 181 -0.79 -20.01 -33.49
N GLU A 182 -2.12 -20.03 -33.65
CA GLU A 182 -2.78 -20.64 -34.81
C GLU A 182 -2.81 -19.74 -36.06
N LYS A 183 -2.90 -18.42 -35.86
CA LYS A 183 -3.17 -17.43 -36.90
C LYS A 183 -2.08 -16.38 -37.06
N GLY A 184 -1.14 -16.28 -36.11
CA GLY A 184 -0.09 -15.27 -36.14
C GLY A 184 -0.59 -13.85 -35.90
N GLU A 185 -1.79 -13.71 -35.32
CA GLU A 185 -2.30 -12.42 -34.86
C GLU A 185 -1.51 -12.00 -33.59
N ALA A 186 -1.47 -10.70 -33.29
CA ALA A 186 -0.78 -10.17 -32.10
C ALA A 186 -1.82 -9.64 -31.10
N LEU A 187 -2.68 -10.54 -30.61
CA LEU A 187 -3.85 -10.19 -29.79
C LEU A 187 -3.56 -10.20 -28.29
N LEU A 188 -2.47 -10.82 -27.85
CA LEU A 188 -2.20 -11.02 -26.43
C LEU A 188 -2.15 -9.69 -25.65
N GLY A 189 -3.01 -9.58 -24.64
CA GLY A 189 -3.06 -8.42 -23.73
C GLY A 189 -3.96 -7.28 -24.20
N LEU A 190 -4.59 -7.39 -25.37
CA LEU A 190 -5.66 -6.49 -25.78
C LEU A 190 -6.88 -6.65 -24.87
N SER A 191 -7.68 -5.59 -24.74
CA SER A 191 -9.00 -5.69 -24.14
C SER A 191 -9.93 -6.58 -24.97
N LEU A 192 -11.03 -7.04 -24.37
CA LEU A 192 -12.05 -7.80 -25.10
C LEU A 192 -12.55 -7.07 -26.34
N GLN A 193 -12.74 -5.74 -26.25
CA GLN A 193 -13.22 -4.92 -27.36
C GLN A 193 -12.19 -4.81 -28.49
N GLU A 194 -10.93 -4.53 -28.15
CA GLU A 194 -9.84 -4.47 -29.13
C GLU A 194 -9.61 -5.83 -29.79
N THR A 195 -9.74 -6.92 -29.02
CA THR A 195 -9.67 -8.29 -29.55
C THR A 195 -10.79 -8.55 -30.55
N LEU A 196 -12.03 -8.19 -30.21
CA LEU A 196 -13.17 -8.35 -31.11
C LEU A 196 -13.01 -7.54 -32.40
N HIS A 197 -12.60 -6.28 -32.29
CA HIS A 197 -12.35 -5.42 -33.45
C HIS A 197 -11.25 -6.00 -34.36
N ALA A 198 -10.14 -6.48 -33.79
CA ALA A 198 -9.08 -7.12 -34.55
C ALA A 198 -9.57 -8.39 -35.28
N LEU A 199 -10.37 -9.23 -34.62
CA LEU A 199 -10.94 -10.43 -35.24
C LEU A 199 -11.89 -10.12 -36.39
N LEU A 200 -12.75 -9.10 -36.23
CA LEU A 200 -13.66 -8.66 -37.30
C LEU A 200 -12.88 -8.11 -38.49
N THR A 201 -11.85 -7.30 -38.24
CA THR A 201 -11.00 -6.72 -39.29
C THR A 201 -10.21 -7.80 -40.04
N SER A 202 -9.75 -8.84 -39.34
CA SER A 202 -9.06 -10.00 -39.92
C SER A 202 -10.01 -11.08 -40.48
N ASN A 203 -11.32 -10.81 -40.58
CA ASN A 203 -12.36 -11.72 -41.08
C ASN A 203 -12.52 -13.05 -40.28
N PHE A 204 -12.15 -13.07 -39.00
CA PHE A 204 -12.32 -14.21 -38.09
C PHE A 204 -13.69 -14.18 -37.38
N HIS A 205 -14.78 -14.14 -38.16
CA HIS A 205 -16.13 -13.98 -37.62
C HIS A 205 -16.56 -15.10 -36.66
N LYS A 206 -16.16 -16.35 -36.91
CA LYS A 206 -16.51 -17.48 -36.03
C LYS A 206 -15.91 -17.33 -34.63
N GLN A 207 -14.68 -16.83 -34.56
CA GLN A 207 -13.95 -16.55 -33.32
C GLN A 207 -14.59 -15.37 -32.57
N ALA A 208 -15.01 -14.33 -33.30
CA ALA A 208 -15.73 -13.20 -32.72
C ALA A 208 -17.10 -13.64 -32.13
N GLU A 209 -17.89 -14.44 -32.86
CA GLU A 209 -19.14 -15.02 -32.37
C GLU A 209 -18.95 -15.91 -31.13
N GLN A 210 -17.83 -16.62 -31.06
CA GLN A 210 -17.48 -17.38 -29.85
C GLN A 210 -17.27 -16.43 -28.66
N LEU A 211 -16.47 -15.37 -28.81
CA LEU A 211 -16.24 -14.40 -27.74
C LEU A 211 -17.52 -13.68 -27.30
N TYR A 212 -18.42 -13.34 -28.22
CA TYR A 212 -19.72 -12.75 -27.86
C TYR A 212 -20.52 -13.63 -26.91
N ARG A 213 -20.55 -14.94 -27.18
CA ARG A 213 -21.24 -15.93 -26.32
C ARG A 213 -20.51 -16.15 -25.01
N ASP A 214 -19.21 -16.38 -25.06
CA ASP A 214 -18.39 -16.74 -23.89
C ASP A 214 -18.36 -15.60 -22.85
N PHE A 215 -18.33 -14.34 -23.29
CA PHE A 215 -18.30 -13.15 -22.44
C PHE A 215 -19.65 -12.43 -22.29
N ARG A 216 -20.72 -12.98 -22.88
CA ARG A 216 -22.08 -12.41 -22.85
C ARG A 216 -22.09 -10.92 -23.22
N VAL A 217 -21.42 -10.58 -24.32
CA VAL A 217 -21.32 -9.21 -24.79
C VAL A 217 -22.71 -8.70 -25.18
N PRO A 218 -23.17 -7.53 -24.69
CA PRO A 218 -24.49 -7.01 -25.04
C PRO A 218 -24.64 -6.75 -26.54
N ASP A 219 -25.79 -7.12 -27.12
CA ASP A 219 -26.07 -6.99 -28.56
C ASP A 219 -25.82 -5.57 -29.11
N LYS A 220 -26.16 -4.53 -28.33
CA LYS A 220 -25.90 -3.14 -28.71
C LYS A 220 -24.41 -2.89 -29.00
N ARG A 221 -23.51 -3.45 -28.17
CA ARG A 221 -22.05 -3.30 -28.36
C ARG A 221 -21.56 -4.12 -29.55
N VAL A 222 -22.18 -5.27 -29.81
CA VAL A 222 -21.90 -6.08 -31.01
C VAL A 222 -22.18 -5.25 -32.26
N SER A 223 -23.36 -4.64 -32.33
CA SER A 223 -23.75 -3.80 -33.47
C SER A 223 -22.84 -2.59 -33.68
N GLU A 224 -22.32 -1.98 -32.62
CA GLU A 224 -21.37 -0.86 -32.70
C GLU A 224 -19.98 -1.29 -33.21
N LEU A 225 -19.57 -2.53 -33.00
CA LEU A 225 -18.27 -3.08 -33.44
C LEU A 225 -18.29 -3.56 -34.90
N GLU A 226 -19.47 -3.79 -35.47
CA GLU A 226 -19.67 -4.27 -36.84
C GLU A 226 -19.85 -3.14 -37.88
N LEU A 227 -19.94 -1.89 -37.43
CA LEU A 227 -20.03 -0.67 -38.25
C LEU A 227 -18.65 -0.12 -38.60
#